data_AF-R9LEY7-F1
#
_entry.id   AF-R9LEY7-F1
#
_cell.length_a   1.000
_cell.length_b   1.000
_cell.length_c   1.000
_cell.angle_alpha   90.00
_cell.angle_beta   90.00
_cell.angle_gamma   90.00
#
_symmetry.space_group_name_H-M   'P 1'
#
loop_
_entity.id
_entity.type
_entity.pdbx_description
1 polymer ?
#
loop_
_entity_poly.entity_id
_entity_poly.type
_entity_poly.pdbx_seq_one_letter_code
_entity_poly.pdbx_strand_id
1 'polypeptide(L)'
;MTTTKRMLSAKKVIAAIVLGLISGALLGAQQTIVLSPELEDQIVAQLGSKQVLILITMLQTAVLAGLATIAGIWAAPKVNLNKPLVWSRTSMVAALSIGLLSASFIAIAEKLVFAGSLGLSEKFEFSWLYFAGSVLYGGIIEELLIRFGLMSILIWLASKLTNTSDRNSIYIVGIVLAALIFAAGHLPATAQMLGLSNVTVARTLLLNFLPGIGFGYLYWKHGIAYAMLGHIATHVINQLILLPLLFNGMN
;
A
#
# COMPACT_ATOMS: atom_id res chain seq x y z
N MET A 1 21.42 -10.51 21.38
CA MET A 1 21.03 -9.18 20.85
C MET A 1 21.21 -8.17 21.99
N THR A 2 21.90 -7.05 21.79
CA THR A 2 22.22 -6.09 22.87
C THR A 2 20.97 -5.32 23.35
N THR A 3 20.94 -4.86 24.60
CA THR A 3 19.82 -4.10 25.21
C THR A 3 19.37 -2.92 24.34
N THR A 4 20.33 -2.16 23.79
CA THR A 4 20.09 -1.03 22.89
C THR A 4 19.37 -1.44 21.59
N LYS A 5 19.74 -2.58 20.98
CA LYS A 5 19.07 -3.10 19.78
C LYS A 5 17.63 -3.54 20.07
N ARG A 6 17.38 -4.09 21.27
CA ARG A 6 16.04 -4.49 21.72
C ARG A 6 15.14 -3.27 21.92
N MET A 7 15.64 -2.21 22.55
CA MET A 7 14.92 -0.95 22.73
C MET A 7 14.60 -0.27 21.38
N LEU A 8 15.54 -0.24 20.44
CA LEU A 8 15.30 0.35 19.12
C LEU A 8 14.22 -0.42 18.34
N SER A 9 14.18 -1.74 18.48
CA SER A 9 13.16 -2.58 17.85
C SER A 9 11.78 -2.32 18.45
N ALA A 10 11.68 -2.19 19.78
CA ALA A 10 10.44 -1.86 20.46
C ALA A 10 9.89 -0.49 20.03
N LYS A 11 10.74 0.54 19.91
CA LYS A 11 10.33 1.87 19.45
C LYS A 11 9.73 1.84 18.03
N LYS A 12 10.32 1.06 17.12
CA LYS A 12 9.80 0.91 15.75
C LYS A 12 8.42 0.24 15.73
N VAL A 13 8.23 -0.80 16.53
CA VAL A 13 6.94 -1.49 16.63
C VAL A 13 5.87 -0.57 17.22
N ILE A 14 6.19 0.18 18.29
CA ILE A 14 5.27 1.16 18.87
C ILE A 14 4.89 2.23 17.85
N ALA A 15 5.88 2.77 17.11
CA ALA A 15 5.61 3.75 16.06
C ALA A 15 4.69 3.19 14.96
N ALA A 16 4.90 1.94 14.52
CA ALA A 16 4.04 1.29 13.54
C ALA A 16 2.61 1.09 14.06
N ILE A 17 2.44 0.72 15.33
CA ILE A 17 1.12 0.58 15.97
C ILE A 17 0.41 1.93 16.02
N VAL A 18 1.08 3.00 16.46
CA VAL A 18 0.50 4.34 16.52
C VAL A 18 0.11 4.84 15.13
N LEU A 19 0.98 4.68 14.14
CA LEU A 19 0.66 5.00 12.75
C LEU A 19 -0.51 4.16 12.22
N GLY A 20 -0.57 2.88 12.59
CA GLY A 20 -1.66 1.99 12.20
C GLY A 20 -2.99 2.38 12.84
N LEU A 21 -3.00 2.87 14.09
CA LEU A 21 -4.21 3.42 14.72
C LEU A 21 -4.69 4.66 13.94
N ILE A 22 -3.81 5.62 13.69
CA ILE A 22 -4.18 6.85 12.97
C ILE A 22 -4.67 6.52 11.55
N SER A 23 -3.92 5.70 10.82
CA SER A 23 -4.25 5.33 9.44
C SER A 23 -5.53 4.52 9.36
N GLY A 24 -5.74 3.57 10.28
CA GLY A 24 -6.94 2.75 10.32
C GLY A 24 -8.19 3.53 10.72
N ALA A 25 -8.07 4.56 11.57
CA ALA A 25 -9.16 5.47 11.87
C ALA A 25 -9.57 6.28 10.63
N LEU A 26 -8.61 6.80 9.86
CA LEU A 26 -8.88 7.50 8.60
C LEU A 26 -9.51 6.58 7.55
N LEU A 27 -8.97 5.36 7.39
CA LEU A 27 -9.49 4.37 6.47
C LEU A 27 -10.92 3.94 6.86
N GLY A 28 -11.16 3.69 8.14
CA GLY A 28 -12.49 3.36 8.65
C GLY A 28 -13.49 4.49 8.42
N ALA A 29 -13.10 5.74 8.72
CA ALA A 29 -13.95 6.90 8.48
C ALA A 29 -14.28 7.04 6.98
N GLN A 30 -13.29 6.86 6.11
CA GLN A 30 -13.51 6.86 4.67
C GLN A 30 -14.47 5.74 4.24
N GLN A 31 -14.29 4.51 4.74
CA GLN A 31 -15.16 3.38 4.44
C GLN A 31 -16.62 3.71 4.77
N THR A 32 -16.87 4.32 5.94
CA THR A 32 -18.24 4.68 6.35
C THR A 32 -18.93 5.72 5.46
N ILE A 33 -18.18 6.51 4.69
CA ILE A 33 -18.74 7.52 3.77
C ILE A 33 -19.17 6.89 2.45
N VAL A 34 -18.52 5.79 2.05
CA VAL A 34 -18.75 5.14 0.75
C VAL A 34 -19.62 3.89 0.85
N LEU A 35 -20.20 3.60 2.02
CA LEU A 35 -21.14 2.49 2.19
C LEU A 35 -22.41 2.73 1.38
N SER A 36 -22.95 1.67 0.76
CA SER A 36 -24.33 1.71 0.27
C SER A 36 -25.31 1.70 1.45
N PRO A 37 -26.54 2.22 1.29
CA PRO A 37 -27.55 2.18 2.34
C PRO A 37 -27.78 0.76 2.88
N GLU A 38 -27.82 -0.25 2.01
CA GLU A 38 -28.03 -1.64 2.40
C GLU A 38 -26.87 -2.18 3.26
N LEU A 39 -25.63 -1.81 2.92
CA LEU A 39 -24.45 -2.24 3.67
C LEU A 39 -24.35 -1.47 5.00
N GLU A 40 -24.72 -0.19 5.02
CA GLU A 40 -24.81 0.59 6.28
C GLU A 40 -25.84 -0.03 7.22
N ASP A 41 -27.04 -0.37 6.74
CA ASP A 41 -28.08 -1.02 7.55
C ASP A 41 -27.62 -2.37 8.10
N GLN A 42 -26.96 -3.19 7.27
CA GLN A 42 -26.37 -4.46 7.72
C GLN A 42 -25.31 -4.26 8.80
N ILE A 43 -24.41 -3.28 8.62
CA ILE A 43 -23.36 -2.97 9.59
C ILE A 43 -23.96 -2.46 10.89
N VAL A 44 -24.95 -1.58 10.84
CA VAL A 44 -25.64 -1.07 12.03
C VAL A 44 -26.40 -2.19 12.73
N ALA A 45 -27.06 -3.09 12.00
CA ALA A 45 -27.75 -4.23 12.59
C ALA A 45 -26.79 -5.22 13.29
N GLN A 46 -25.60 -5.45 12.72
CA GLN A 46 -24.62 -6.40 13.26
C GLN A 46 -23.73 -5.80 14.37
N LEU A 47 -23.28 -4.56 14.20
CA LEU A 47 -22.29 -3.92 15.06
C LEU A 47 -22.89 -2.84 15.97
N GLY A 48 -24.17 -2.51 15.81
CA GLY A 48 -24.87 -1.45 16.53
C GLY A 48 -24.60 -0.04 15.99
N SER A 49 -23.42 0.23 15.42
CA SER A 49 -23.13 1.53 14.79
C SER A 49 -21.95 1.48 13.81
N LYS A 50 -21.90 2.45 12.89
CA LYS A 50 -20.75 2.64 11.99
C LYS A 50 -19.48 3.10 12.70
N GLN A 51 -19.59 3.71 13.88
CA GLN A 51 -18.42 4.07 14.70
C GLN A 51 -17.67 2.83 15.16
N VAL A 52 -18.37 1.72 15.42
CA VAL A 52 -17.73 0.44 15.77
C VAL A 52 -16.88 -0.08 14.60
N LEU A 53 -17.33 0.08 13.34
CA LEU A 53 -16.52 -0.26 12.17
C LEU A 53 -15.21 0.53 12.14
N ILE A 54 -15.25 1.83 12.41
CA ILE A 54 -14.05 2.68 12.47
C ILE A 54 -13.07 2.17 13.53
N LEU A 55 -13.57 1.83 14.71
CA LEU A 55 -12.74 1.28 15.80
C LEU A 55 -12.13 -0.07 15.44
N ILE A 56 -12.88 -0.95 14.78
CA ILE A 56 -12.38 -2.25 14.30
C ILE A 56 -11.28 -2.02 13.26
N THR A 57 -11.51 -1.20 12.24
CA THR A 57 -10.51 -0.91 11.19
C THR A 57 -9.26 -0.27 11.78
N MET A 58 -9.42 0.63 12.75
CA MET A 58 -8.32 1.25 13.51
C MET A 58 -7.46 0.21 14.24
N LEU A 59 -8.08 -0.64 15.06
CA LEU A 59 -7.38 -1.64 15.85
C LEU A 59 -6.75 -2.73 14.96
N GLN A 60 -7.48 -3.20 13.96
CA GLN A 60 -6.99 -4.19 13.00
C GLN A 60 -5.75 -3.67 12.26
N THR A 61 -5.80 -2.43 11.77
CA THR A 61 -4.67 -1.82 11.06
C THR A 61 -3.45 -1.68 11.96
N ALA A 62 -3.64 -1.26 13.22
CA ALA A 62 -2.58 -1.16 14.21
C ALA A 62 -1.91 -2.51 14.52
N VAL A 63 -2.71 -3.56 14.71
CA VAL A 63 -2.22 -4.92 14.95
C VAL A 63 -1.44 -5.43 13.75
N LEU A 64 -1.98 -5.31 12.54
CA LEU A 64 -1.32 -5.76 11.32
C LEU A 64 -0.01 -5.01 11.08
N ALA A 65 0.01 -3.69 11.23
CA ALA A 65 1.21 -2.88 11.11
C ALA A 65 2.27 -3.28 12.14
N GLY A 66 1.87 -3.56 13.39
CA GLY A 66 2.76 -4.05 14.44
C GLY A 66 3.36 -5.43 14.10
N LEU A 67 2.52 -6.39 13.71
CA LEU A 67 2.94 -7.74 13.33
C LEU A 67 3.87 -7.74 12.11
N ALA A 68 3.53 -7.00 11.06
CA ALA A 68 4.38 -6.86 9.89
C ALA A 68 5.71 -6.18 10.22
N THR A 69 5.71 -5.20 11.13
CA THR A 69 6.95 -4.57 11.62
C THR A 69 7.82 -5.56 12.39
N ILE A 70 7.23 -6.41 13.23
CA ILE A 70 7.96 -7.49 13.93
C ILE A 70 8.56 -8.47 12.92
N ALA A 71 7.74 -8.91 11.95
CA ALA A 71 8.18 -9.78 10.85
C ALA A 71 9.36 -9.18 10.08
N GLY A 72 9.27 -7.90 9.70
CA GLY A 72 10.32 -7.21 8.96
C GLY A 72 11.60 -7.01 9.77
N ILE A 73 11.51 -6.64 11.05
CA ILE A 73 12.67 -6.54 11.95
C ILE A 73 13.38 -7.90 12.03
N TRP A 74 12.63 -9.00 12.04
CA TRP A 74 13.19 -10.33 12.08
C TRP A 74 13.76 -10.77 10.72
N ALA A 75 13.03 -10.63 9.62
CA ALA A 75 13.40 -11.18 8.31
C ALA A 75 14.38 -10.29 7.53
N ALA A 76 14.17 -8.97 7.47
CA ALA A 76 14.93 -8.07 6.61
C ALA A 76 16.47 -8.12 6.83
N PRO A 77 16.99 -8.22 8.07
CA PRO A 77 18.44 -8.36 8.29
C PRO A 77 19.03 -9.66 7.76
N LYS A 78 18.24 -10.75 7.69
CA LYS A 78 18.70 -12.05 7.18
C LYS A 78 18.90 -12.04 5.67
N VAL A 79 18.32 -11.04 4.99
CA VAL A 79 18.35 -10.89 3.52
C VAL A 79 18.84 -9.50 3.12
N ASN A 80 19.61 -8.81 3.97
CA ASN A 80 20.23 -7.52 3.68
C ASN A 80 19.28 -6.40 3.20
N LEU A 81 18.02 -6.42 3.66
CA LEU A 81 17.02 -5.38 3.36
C LEU A 81 16.84 -4.35 4.48
N ASN A 82 17.54 -4.51 5.61
CA ASN A 82 17.51 -3.60 6.75
C ASN A 82 18.39 -2.34 6.53
N LYS A 83 18.29 -1.72 5.35
CA LYS A 83 19.07 -0.55 4.98
C LYS A 83 18.72 0.65 5.87
N PRO A 84 19.71 1.35 6.46
CA PRO A 84 19.44 2.58 7.20
C PRO A 84 18.94 3.67 6.26
N LEU A 85 18.13 4.59 6.79
CA LEU A 85 17.78 5.80 6.06
C LEU A 85 19.03 6.69 5.98
N VAL A 86 19.57 6.83 4.77
CA VAL A 86 20.64 7.77 4.43
C VAL A 86 20.16 8.59 3.26
N TRP A 87 20.31 9.90 3.34
CA TRP A 87 19.99 10.80 2.23
C TRP A 87 20.79 10.42 0.99
N SER A 88 20.10 10.26 -0.14
CA SER A 88 20.70 9.93 -1.43
C SER A 88 19.89 10.57 -2.53
N ARG A 89 20.54 11.46 -3.29
CA ARG A 89 19.91 12.10 -4.46
C ARG A 89 19.43 11.05 -5.46
N THR A 90 20.22 10.01 -5.71
CA THR A 90 19.85 8.92 -6.63
C THR A 90 18.62 8.17 -6.13
N SER A 91 18.54 7.85 -4.84
CA SER A 91 17.37 7.18 -4.26
C SER A 91 16.13 8.07 -4.26
N MET A 92 16.29 9.37 -4.03
CA MET A 92 15.22 10.36 -4.11
C MET A 92 14.66 10.44 -5.53
N VAL A 93 15.53 10.59 -6.53
CA VAL A 93 15.13 10.63 -7.95
C VAL A 93 14.45 9.32 -8.34
N ALA A 94 14.98 8.17 -7.93
CA ALA A 94 14.35 6.87 -8.20
C ALA A 94 12.94 6.78 -7.59
N ALA A 95 12.78 7.17 -6.32
CA ALA A 95 11.49 7.16 -5.64
C ALA A 95 10.46 8.07 -6.31
N LEU A 96 10.84 9.32 -6.62
CA LEU A 96 9.95 10.28 -7.28
C LEU A 96 9.63 9.87 -8.73
N SER A 97 10.59 9.30 -9.45
CA SER A 97 10.37 8.84 -10.83
C SER A 97 9.42 7.64 -10.86
N ILE A 98 9.64 6.65 -10.00
CA ILE A 98 8.74 5.50 -9.88
C ILE A 98 7.36 5.95 -9.40
N GLY A 99 7.28 6.91 -8.47
CA GLY A 99 6.02 7.49 -8.03
C GLY A 99 5.25 8.19 -9.17
N LEU A 100 5.94 9.00 -9.98
CA LEU A 100 5.37 9.66 -11.16
C LEU A 100 4.89 8.64 -12.21
N LEU A 101 5.70 7.61 -12.49
CA LEU A 101 5.35 6.57 -13.46
C LEU A 101 4.13 5.77 -12.99
N SER A 102 4.09 5.38 -11.71
CA SER A 102 2.94 4.70 -11.11
C SER A 102 1.69 5.58 -11.16
N ALA A 103 1.79 6.85 -10.77
CA ALA A 103 0.67 7.79 -10.81
C ALA A 103 0.13 7.96 -12.23
N SER A 104 1.03 8.15 -13.20
CA SER A 104 0.67 8.30 -14.61
C SER A 104 0.01 7.04 -15.16
N PHE A 105 0.59 5.87 -14.89
CA PHE A 105 0.02 4.59 -15.29
C PHE A 105 -1.40 4.40 -14.73
N ILE A 106 -1.59 4.63 -13.43
CA ILE A 106 -2.88 4.50 -12.77
C ILE A 106 -3.89 5.49 -13.36
N ALA A 107 -3.58 6.78 -13.39
CA ALA A 107 -4.52 7.82 -13.82
C ALA A 107 -4.93 7.68 -15.29
N ILE A 108 -3.95 7.40 -16.17
CA ILE A 108 -4.19 7.29 -17.61
C ILE A 108 -4.96 6.00 -17.91
N ALA A 109 -4.58 4.87 -17.32
CA ALA A 109 -5.33 3.62 -17.50
C ALA A 109 -6.75 3.74 -16.95
N GLU A 110 -6.93 4.42 -15.82
CA GLU A 110 -8.25 4.72 -15.28
C GLU A 110 -9.10 5.51 -16.28
N LYS A 111 -8.60 6.64 -16.78
CA LYS A 111 -9.36 7.51 -17.70
C LYS A 111 -9.64 6.83 -19.04
N LEU A 112 -8.65 6.19 -19.64
CA LEU A 112 -8.73 5.71 -21.02
C LEU A 112 -9.34 4.32 -21.17
N VAL A 113 -9.21 3.46 -20.15
CA VAL A 113 -9.62 2.05 -20.24
C VAL A 113 -10.80 1.77 -19.30
N PHE A 114 -10.65 2.11 -18.02
CA PHE A 114 -11.56 1.58 -17.00
C PHE A 114 -12.79 2.44 -16.74
N ALA A 115 -12.65 3.75 -16.61
CA ALA A 115 -13.74 4.64 -16.20
C ALA A 115 -14.96 4.54 -17.12
N GLY A 116 -14.75 4.66 -18.44
CA GLY A 116 -15.83 4.50 -19.42
C GLY A 116 -16.41 3.08 -19.45
N SER A 117 -15.57 2.05 -19.35
CA SER A 117 -16.03 0.64 -19.36
C SER A 117 -16.87 0.26 -18.15
N LEU A 118 -16.67 0.95 -17.02
CA LEU A 118 -17.34 0.70 -15.75
C LEU A 118 -18.47 1.71 -15.46
N GLY A 119 -18.71 2.68 -16.35
CA GLY A 119 -19.69 3.74 -16.15
C GLY A 119 -19.38 4.63 -14.92
N LEU A 120 -18.09 4.79 -14.58
CA LEU A 120 -17.66 5.62 -13.46
C LEU A 120 -17.80 7.11 -13.80
N SER A 121 -17.91 7.94 -12.75
CA SER A 121 -17.94 9.40 -12.90
C SER A 121 -16.76 9.89 -13.75
N GLU A 122 -17.06 10.74 -14.72
CA GLU A 122 -16.04 11.43 -15.51
C GLU A 122 -15.45 12.64 -14.80
N LYS A 123 -15.98 13.01 -13.64
CA LYS A 123 -15.49 14.13 -12.83
C LYS A 123 -14.77 13.64 -11.59
N PHE A 124 -13.60 14.20 -11.32
CA PHE A 124 -12.85 13.95 -10.11
C PHE A 124 -13.21 14.96 -9.02
N GLU A 125 -13.52 14.45 -7.83
CA GLU A 125 -13.76 15.26 -6.64
C GLU A 125 -12.70 14.95 -5.57
N PHE A 126 -12.01 16.00 -5.12
CA PHE A 126 -10.96 15.86 -4.13
C PHE A 126 -11.53 15.73 -2.72
N SER A 127 -10.99 14.81 -1.93
CA SER A 127 -11.32 14.62 -0.52
C SER A 127 -10.06 14.63 0.34
N TRP A 128 -9.99 15.56 1.30
CA TRP A 128 -8.89 15.62 2.26
C TRP A 128 -8.77 14.34 3.11
N LEU A 129 -9.90 13.73 3.46
CA LEU A 129 -9.93 12.49 4.21
C LEU A 129 -9.34 11.33 3.38
N TYR A 130 -9.78 11.20 2.12
CA TYR A 130 -9.25 10.20 1.21
C TYR A 130 -7.75 10.40 0.96
N PHE A 131 -7.33 11.64 0.75
CA PHE A 131 -5.93 11.99 0.52
C PHE A 131 -5.05 11.63 1.73
N ALA A 132 -5.45 12.03 2.94
CA ALA A 132 -4.72 11.70 4.16
C ALA A 132 -4.68 10.17 4.40
N GLY A 133 -5.80 9.49 4.19
CA GLY A 133 -5.88 8.02 4.25
C GLY A 133 -4.95 7.35 3.24
N SER A 134 -4.92 7.81 2.00
CA SER A 134 -4.06 7.28 0.94
C SER A 134 -2.57 7.46 1.28
N VAL A 135 -2.18 8.64 1.78
CA VAL A 135 -0.78 8.91 2.14
C VAL A 135 -0.32 8.08 3.34
N LEU A 136 -1.15 7.99 4.39
CA LEU A 136 -0.76 7.28 5.61
C LEU A 136 -0.96 5.76 5.50
N TYR A 137 -2.14 5.31 5.05
CA TYR A 137 -2.40 3.89 4.86
C TYR A 137 -1.64 3.35 3.65
N GLY A 138 -1.90 3.86 2.45
CA GLY A 138 -1.24 3.40 1.22
C GLY A 138 0.26 3.64 1.25
N GLY A 139 0.66 4.90 1.46
CA GLY A 139 2.06 5.30 1.42
C GLY A 139 2.96 4.75 2.53
N ILE A 140 2.40 4.36 3.70
CA ILE A 140 3.20 3.90 4.85
C ILE A 140 2.77 2.51 5.32
N ILE A 141 1.50 2.30 5.68
CA ILE A 141 1.05 1.03 6.24
C ILE A 141 1.20 -0.11 5.24
N GLU A 142 0.78 0.05 3.98
CA GLU A 142 0.92 -1.00 2.98
C GLU A 142 2.40 -1.35 2.72
N GLU A 143 3.30 -0.37 2.77
CA GLU A 143 4.74 -0.63 2.66
C GLU A 143 5.28 -1.40 3.87
N LEU A 144 4.78 -1.15 5.08
CA LEU A 144 5.12 -1.97 6.25
C LEU A 144 4.60 -3.40 6.11
N LEU A 145 3.34 -3.58 5.69
CA LEU A 145 2.70 -4.89 5.51
C LEU A 145 3.40 -5.71 4.43
N ILE A 146 3.51 -5.14 3.23
CA ILE A 146 3.88 -5.86 2.02
C ILE A 146 5.39 -5.90 1.84
N ARG A 147 6.10 -4.78 2.02
CA ARG A 147 7.53 -4.71 1.71
C ARG A 147 8.33 -5.12 2.93
N PHE A 148 8.16 -4.38 4.02
CA PHE A 148 8.96 -4.63 5.21
C PHE A 148 8.67 -6.00 5.83
N GLY A 149 7.39 -6.35 6.01
CA GLY A 149 6.95 -7.65 6.54
C GLY A 149 7.01 -8.79 5.52
N LEU A 150 6.02 -8.85 4.63
CA LEU A 150 5.77 -10.00 3.74
C LEU A 150 6.94 -10.28 2.78
N MET A 151 7.36 -9.30 1.98
CA MET A 151 8.42 -9.47 0.98
C MET A 151 9.74 -9.91 1.63
N SER A 152 10.09 -9.37 2.80
CA SER A 152 11.26 -9.84 3.56
C SER A 152 11.16 -11.31 3.94
N ILE A 153 9.98 -11.79 4.38
CA ILE A 153 9.74 -13.21 4.69
C ILE A 153 9.85 -14.05 3.42
N LEU A 154 9.24 -13.63 2.32
CA LEU A 154 9.25 -14.37 1.05
C LEU A 154 10.68 -14.53 0.51
N ILE A 155 11.47 -13.46 0.52
CA ILE A 155 12.88 -13.49 0.09
C ILE A 155 13.69 -14.38 1.03
N TRP A 156 13.44 -14.31 2.33
CA TRP A 156 14.11 -15.17 3.30
C TRP A 156 13.77 -16.65 3.05
N LEU A 157 12.50 -17.01 2.86
CA LEU A 157 12.09 -18.37 2.53
C LEU A 157 12.70 -18.84 1.21
N ALA A 158 12.61 -18.04 0.16
CA ALA A 158 13.22 -18.36 -1.14
C ALA A 158 14.74 -18.57 -1.03
N SER A 159 15.43 -17.79 -0.21
CA SER A 159 16.87 -17.98 0.07
C SER A 159 17.21 -19.26 0.83
N LYS A 160 16.23 -19.89 1.49
CA LYS A 160 16.40 -21.16 2.19
C LYS A 160 16.03 -22.37 1.34
N LEU A 161 15.09 -22.19 0.42
CA LEU A 161 14.61 -23.26 -0.46
C LEU A 161 15.45 -23.41 -1.73
N THR A 162 16.29 -22.43 -2.05
CA THR A 162 17.11 -22.45 -3.27
C THR A 162 18.59 -22.52 -2.94
N ASN A 163 19.31 -23.41 -3.64
CA ASN A 163 20.78 -23.50 -3.57
C ASN A 163 21.46 -22.58 -4.61
N THR A 164 20.77 -21.53 -5.07
CA THR A 164 21.31 -20.62 -6.09
C THR A 164 22.28 -19.62 -5.46
N SER A 165 23.40 -19.38 -6.15
CA SER A 165 24.31 -18.26 -5.83
C SER A 165 23.77 -16.93 -6.36
N ASP A 166 22.81 -16.95 -7.31
CA ASP A 166 22.19 -15.75 -7.85
C ASP A 166 21.15 -15.17 -6.88
N ARG A 167 21.63 -14.25 -6.06
CA ARG A 167 20.78 -13.51 -5.12
C ARG A 167 19.76 -12.61 -5.82
N ASN A 168 20.06 -12.09 -7.02
CA ASN A 168 19.15 -11.15 -7.70
C ASN A 168 17.83 -11.83 -8.06
N SER A 169 17.87 -13.07 -8.58
CA SER A 169 16.67 -13.84 -8.87
C SER A 169 15.79 -14.05 -7.63
N ILE A 170 16.37 -14.30 -6.46
CA ILE A 170 15.63 -14.45 -5.20
C ILE A 170 14.88 -13.15 -4.85
N TYR A 171 15.53 -11.99 -4.99
CA TYR A 171 14.86 -10.70 -4.78
C TYR A 171 13.74 -10.45 -5.78
N ILE A 172 13.98 -10.73 -7.07
CA ILE A 172 12.99 -10.53 -8.13
C ILE A 172 11.75 -11.38 -7.87
N VAL A 173 11.92 -12.67 -7.55
CA VAL A 173 10.80 -13.56 -7.21
C VAL A 173 10.05 -13.03 -5.98
N GLY A 174 10.75 -12.60 -4.94
CA GLY A 174 10.13 -12.01 -3.75
C GLY A 174 9.34 -10.73 -4.04
N ILE A 175 9.84 -9.86 -4.91
CA ILE A 175 9.16 -8.65 -5.38
C ILE A 175 7.89 -9.02 -6.13
N VAL A 176 7.98 -9.94 -7.10
CA VAL A 176 6.84 -10.36 -7.93
C VAL A 176 5.75 -11.02 -7.08
N LEU A 177 6.11 -11.95 -6.20
CA LEU A 177 5.15 -12.61 -5.32
C LEU A 177 4.49 -11.62 -4.34
N ALA A 178 5.25 -10.71 -3.75
CA ALA A 178 4.69 -9.68 -2.87
C ALA A 178 3.75 -8.74 -3.63
N ALA A 179 4.09 -8.35 -4.86
CA ALA A 179 3.25 -7.50 -5.70
C ALA A 179 1.95 -8.21 -6.14
N LEU A 180 2.00 -9.52 -6.43
CA LEU A 180 0.80 -10.32 -6.72
C LEU A 180 -0.12 -10.40 -5.51
N ILE A 181 0.42 -10.68 -4.33
CA ILE A 181 -0.36 -10.74 -3.09
C ILE A 181 -0.93 -9.35 -2.76
N PHE A 182 -0.17 -8.28 -2.96
CA PHE A 182 -0.63 -6.91 -2.79
C PHE A 182 -1.82 -6.58 -3.69
N ALA A 183 -1.72 -6.93 -4.98
CA ALA A 183 -2.79 -6.72 -5.93
C ALA A 183 -4.04 -7.55 -5.62
N ALA A 184 -3.87 -8.82 -5.25
CA ALA A 184 -4.96 -9.68 -4.81
C ALA A 184 -5.61 -9.19 -3.51
N GLY A 185 -4.83 -8.62 -2.59
CA GLY A 185 -5.30 -8.03 -1.34
C GLY A 185 -6.27 -6.86 -1.52
N HIS A 186 -6.31 -6.25 -2.71
CA HIS A 186 -7.25 -5.18 -3.06
C HIS A 186 -8.60 -5.69 -3.61
N LEU A 187 -8.72 -6.98 -3.94
CA LEU A 187 -9.95 -7.55 -4.49
C LEU A 187 -11.14 -7.49 -3.52
N PRO A 188 -11.00 -7.72 -2.20
CA PRO A 188 -12.12 -7.59 -1.26
C PRO A 188 -12.71 -6.18 -1.23
N ALA A 189 -11.88 -5.14 -1.21
CA ALA A 189 -12.33 -3.75 -1.28
C ALA A 189 -12.98 -3.43 -2.63
N THR A 190 -12.43 -3.97 -3.73
CA THR A 190 -13.01 -3.85 -5.07
C THR A 190 -14.40 -4.48 -5.13
N ALA A 191 -14.57 -5.67 -4.54
CA ALA A 191 -15.85 -6.36 -4.50
C ALA A 191 -16.93 -5.52 -3.80
N GLN A 192 -16.56 -4.84 -2.71
CA GLN A 192 -17.47 -3.98 -1.95
C GLN A 192 -17.81 -2.68 -2.69
N MET A 193 -16.84 -2.05 -3.34
CA MET A 193 -17.02 -0.73 -3.95
C MET A 193 -17.57 -0.77 -5.38
N LEU A 194 -17.13 -1.74 -6.19
CA LEU A 194 -17.39 -1.80 -7.63
C LEU A 194 -18.02 -3.14 -8.06
N GLY A 195 -18.13 -4.10 -7.16
CA GLY A 195 -18.46 -5.48 -7.51
C GLY A 195 -17.31 -6.21 -8.22
N LEU A 196 -17.44 -7.54 -8.32
CA LEU A 196 -16.48 -8.37 -9.06
C LEU A 196 -17.00 -8.66 -10.47
N SER A 197 -16.23 -8.23 -11.46
CA SER A 197 -16.37 -8.58 -12.87
C SER A 197 -14.99 -8.81 -13.46
N ASN A 198 -14.91 -9.39 -14.66
CA ASN A 198 -13.63 -9.56 -15.36
C ASN A 198 -12.88 -8.22 -15.50
N VAL A 199 -13.61 -7.12 -15.72
CA VAL A 199 -13.03 -5.78 -15.86
C VAL A 199 -12.52 -5.25 -14.52
N THR A 200 -13.31 -5.33 -13.44
CA THR A 200 -12.87 -4.83 -12.12
C THR A 200 -11.73 -5.66 -11.54
N VAL A 201 -11.72 -6.97 -11.77
CA VAL A 201 -10.60 -7.84 -11.39
C VAL A 201 -9.34 -7.48 -12.18
N ALA A 202 -9.42 -7.35 -13.51
CA ALA A 202 -8.28 -6.97 -14.34
C ALA A 202 -7.72 -5.59 -13.94
N ARG A 203 -8.61 -4.61 -13.74
CA ARG A 203 -8.27 -3.28 -13.23
C ARG A 203 -7.49 -3.37 -11.93
N THR A 204 -8.06 -4.03 -10.92
CA THR A 204 -7.47 -4.11 -9.59
C THR A 204 -6.13 -4.84 -9.61
N LEU A 205 -6.02 -5.94 -10.36
CA LEU A 205 -4.77 -6.67 -10.46
C LEU A 205 -3.69 -5.83 -11.15
N LEU A 206 -3.98 -5.24 -12.31
CA LEU A 206 -3.00 -4.48 -13.09
C LEU A 206 -2.53 -3.21 -12.37
N LEU A 207 -3.47 -2.42 -11.87
CA LEU A 207 -3.18 -1.11 -11.28
C LEU A 207 -2.46 -1.20 -9.93
N ASN A 208 -2.49 -2.36 -9.26
CA ASN A 208 -1.74 -2.59 -8.02
C ASN A 208 -0.46 -3.40 -8.24
N PHE A 209 -0.47 -4.37 -9.16
CA PHE A 209 0.69 -5.23 -9.41
C PHE A 209 1.88 -4.43 -9.95
N LEU A 210 1.69 -3.62 -11.00
CA LEU A 210 2.80 -2.93 -11.66
C LEU A 210 3.45 -1.86 -10.77
N PRO A 211 2.71 -0.93 -10.14
CA PRO A 211 3.28 -0.06 -9.10
C PRO A 211 3.93 -0.87 -7.98
N GLY A 212 3.31 -2.01 -7.63
CA GLY A 212 3.78 -2.89 -6.59
C GLY A 212 5.19 -3.45 -6.83
N ILE A 213 5.53 -3.76 -8.09
CA ILE A 213 6.89 -4.11 -8.53
C ILE A 213 7.85 -2.94 -8.32
N GLY A 214 7.45 -1.73 -8.73
CA GLY A 214 8.26 -0.51 -8.56
C GLY A 214 8.62 -0.23 -7.10
N PHE A 215 7.65 -0.32 -6.19
CA PHE A 215 7.88 -0.14 -4.76
C PHE A 215 8.73 -1.27 -4.16
N GLY A 216 8.54 -2.50 -4.61
CA GLY A 216 9.41 -3.63 -4.25
C GLY A 216 10.87 -3.41 -4.68
N TYR A 217 11.08 -2.89 -5.89
CA TYR A 217 12.42 -2.51 -6.38
C TYR A 217 13.03 -1.39 -5.52
N LEU A 218 12.26 -0.35 -5.17
CA LEU A 218 12.72 0.71 -4.28
C LEU A 218 13.13 0.15 -2.92
N TYR A 219 12.34 -0.75 -2.34
CA TYR A 219 12.70 -1.38 -1.08
C TYR A 219 14.00 -2.18 -1.21
N TRP A 220 14.13 -2.96 -2.28
CA TRP A 220 15.32 -3.77 -2.52
C TRP A 220 16.57 -2.92 -2.73
N LYS A 221 16.55 -1.91 -3.61
CA LYS A 221 17.75 -1.15 -4.00
C LYS A 221 18.02 0.05 -3.09
N HIS A 222 16.99 0.71 -2.60
CA HIS A 222 17.11 1.99 -1.89
C HIS A 222 16.70 1.92 -0.41
N GLY A 223 15.85 0.96 -0.03
CA GLY A 223 15.39 0.77 1.35
C GLY A 223 13.95 1.25 1.58
N ILE A 224 13.39 0.90 2.74
CA ILE A 224 11.94 1.00 2.99
C ILE A 224 11.43 2.45 2.93
N ALA A 225 12.22 3.41 3.40
CA ALA A 225 11.84 4.82 3.38
C ALA A 225 11.66 5.36 1.96
N TYR A 226 12.43 4.87 0.98
CA TYR A 226 12.30 5.28 -0.41
C TYR A 226 11.14 4.57 -1.12
N ALA A 227 10.79 3.36 -0.71
CA ALA A 227 9.56 2.69 -1.16
C ALA A 227 8.32 3.48 -0.68
N MET A 228 8.29 3.85 0.61
CA MET A 228 7.27 4.74 1.18
C MET A 228 7.20 6.07 0.44
N LEU A 229 8.33 6.73 0.20
CA LEU A 229 8.35 7.99 -0.54
C LEU A 229 7.78 7.84 -1.97
N GLY A 230 8.14 6.78 -2.69
CA GLY A 230 7.61 6.55 -4.04
C GLY A 230 6.12 6.29 -4.05
N HIS A 231 5.62 5.56 -3.05
CA HIS A 231 4.19 5.29 -2.92
C HIS A 231 3.41 6.54 -2.48
N ILE A 232 3.91 7.31 -1.51
CA ILE A 232 3.35 8.62 -1.14
C ILE A 232 3.32 9.55 -2.36
N ALA A 233 4.42 9.63 -3.11
CA ALA A 233 4.50 10.45 -4.32
C ALA A 233 3.46 10.01 -5.37
N THR A 234 3.17 8.71 -5.47
CA THR A 234 2.10 8.19 -6.34
C THR A 234 0.77 8.82 -5.99
N HIS A 235 0.36 8.78 -4.71
CA HIS A 235 -0.91 9.39 -4.29
C HIS A 235 -0.94 10.91 -4.45
N VAL A 236 0.16 11.58 -4.08
CA VAL A 236 0.27 13.04 -4.18
C VAL A 236 0.14 13.51 -5.64
N ILE A 237 0.93 12.94 -6.55
CA ILE A 237 0.90 13.30 -7.97
C ILE A 237 -0.45 12.92 -8.58
N ASN A 238 -0.97 11.74 -8.27
CA ASN A 238 -2.22 11.28 -8.83
C ASN A 238 -3.39 12.19 -8.42
N GLN A 239 -3.58 12.44 -7.13
CA GLN A 239 -4.77 13.15 -6.63
C GLN A 239 -4.69 14.67 -6.77
N LEU A 240 -3.51 15.28 -6.68
CA LEU A 240 -3.37 16.74 -6.74
C LEU A 240 -3.11 17.27 -8.14
N ILE A 241 -2.65 16.43 -9.07
CA ILE A 241 -2.24 16.86 -10.41
C ILE A 241 -2.99 16.09 -11.48
N LEU A 242 -2.79 14.76 -11.57
CA LEU A 242 -3.23 14.00 -12.73
C LEU A 242 -4.75 13.79 -12.80
N LEU A 243 -5.40 13.41 -11.70
CA LEU A 243 -6.86 13.21 -11.68
C LEU A 243 -7.61 14.52 -11.96
N PRO A 244 -7.29 15.67 -11.33
CA PRO A 244 -7.89 16.95 -11.72
C PRO A 244 -7.68 17.28 -13.20
N LEU A 245 -6.47 17.08 -13.73
CA LEU A 245 -6.15 17.37 -15.12
C LEU A 245 -6.98 16.50 -16.09
N LEU A 246 -7.01 15.19 -15.87
CA LEU A 246 -7.58 14.21 -16.79
C LEU A 246 -9.11 14.14 -16.74
N PHE A 247 -9.72 14.40 -15.57
CA PHE A 247 -11.16 14.26 -15.36
C PHE A 247 -11.89 15.61 -15.30
N ASN A 248 -11.21 16.72 -15.01
CA ASN A 248 -11.85 18.04 -14.95
C ASN A 248 -11.28 19.04 -15.98
N GLY A 249 -10.07 18.81 -16.50
CA GLY A 249 -9.34 19.76 -17.34
C GLY A 249 -9.45 19.55 -18.86
N MET A 250 -10.07 18.45 -19.32
CA MET A 250 -10.22 18.14 -20.76
C MET A 250 -11.60 18.48 -21.32
N ASN A 251 -12.27 19.49 -20.76
CA ASN A 251 -13.55 20.00 -21.28
C ASN A 251 -13.34 20.98 -22.44
#